data_AF-W5T6Y7-F1
#
_entry.id   AF-W5T6Y7-F1
#
_cell.length_a   1.000
_cell.length_b   1.000
_cell.length_c   1.000
_cell.angle_alpha   90.00
_cell.angle_beta   90.00
_cell.angle_gamma   90.00
#
_symmetry.space_group_name_H-M   'P 1'
#
loop_
_entity.id
_entity.type
_entity.pdbx_description
1 polymer ?
#
loop_
_entity_poly.entity_id
_entity_poly.type
_entity_poly.pdbx_seq_one_letter_code
_entity_poly.pdbx_strand_id
1 'polypeptide(L)'
;MTQPPGFPPPGRGPYGPPPGYRPPPGYGPPPGYGPPPGYPPPGYGPRPPYGAPLPPPGVYPMGPHGIRPLPPPGYYPPPRRGGGAAGAVFAVLAVFVVVGGLVAFATMGGRDNSSSSYATSTPSFTYTTPSWPSTSESTTYTTSSAPTTTRSAYRTTTVVTTTKPAGPQPVAATATNPLFGDQNSGLINVSCDYPRWGSTVAAATAFFQAAKSCLDRMWQPLLASQNLPFSSPTVSVPASGANAVSPCTSSGGSYAAFYCSTNNTIYMPLDHIQTEMYGDRWYVYLAVFAHEYGHHVQAISGISKKSNRDRYDAGVNSSTGLELSRRLELEAQCFAGMFFGSSLYVGTITNDQGYFVKQDNYDRGDDHSDVRDHGTNQHYGAWYAQGEEHNRTWMCNTWNSPSDAVS
;
A
#
# COMPACT_ATOMS: atom_id res chain seq x y z
N MET A 1 33.96 58.75 -18.14
CA MET A 1 33.24 57.90 -19.11
C MET A 1 33.06 56.54 -18.44
N THR A 2 32.18 56.41 -17.43
CA THR A 2 30.74 56.05 -17.49
C THR A 2 30.48 54.61 -17.97
N GLN A 3 30.11 53.75 -17.01
CA GLN A 3 29.61 52.38 -17.18
C GLN A 3 28.34 52.35 -18.04
N PRO A 4 28.04 51.22 -18.73
CA PRO A 4 26.75 51.01 -19.39
C PRO A 4 25.64 50.67 -18.37
N PRO A 5 24.38 51.04 -18.64
CA PRO A 5 23.26 50.88 -17.71
C PRO A 5 22.74 49.44 -17.63
N GLY A 6 22.31 49.04 -16.43
CA GLY A 6 21.70 47.75 -16.12
C GLY A 6 20.26 47.61 -16.62
N PHE A 7 19.87 46.37 -16.88
CA PHE A 7 18.51 45.96 -17.26
C PHE A 7 17.54 46.00 -16.06
N PRO A 8 16.29 46.47 -16.23
CA PRO A 8 15.24 46.33 -15.23
C PRO A 8 14.54 44.95 -15.30
N PRO A 9 13.91 44.46 -14.22
CA PRO A 9 13.17 43.20 -14.20
C PRO A 9 11.82 43.31 -14.94
N PRO A 10 11.28 42.21 -15.51
CA PRO A 10 10.01 42.24 -16.23
C PRO A 10 8.84 42.46 -15.26
N GLY A 11 8.18 43.61 -15.41
CA GLY A 11 6.91 43.95 -14.80
C GLY A 11 5.74 43.21 -15.44
N ARG A 12 4.70 43.03 -14.62
CA ARG A 12 3.40 42.42 -14.96
C ARG A 12 2.71 43.20 -16.07
N GLY A 13 2.36 42.52 -17.16
CA GLY A 13 1.49 43.06 -18.22
C GLY A 13 -0.01 42.95 -17.85
N PRO A 14 -0.88 43.80 -18.42
CA PRO A 14 -2.27 43.95 -18.02
C PRO A 14 -3.20 43.14 -18.94
N TYR A 15 -3.70 42.00 -18.45
CA TYR A 15 -4.86 41.34 -19.07
C TYR A 15 -5.84 40.96 -17.95
N GLY A 16 -6.98 41.64 -17.92
CA GLY A 16 -8.10 41.30 -17.05
C GLY A 16 -8.84 40.05 -17.57
N PRO A 17 -9.53 39.30 -16.70
CA PRO A 17 -10.27 38.11 -17.09
C PRO A 17 -11.55 38.45 -17.87
N PRO A 18 -11.98 37.60 -18.83
CA PRO A 18 -13.21 37.80 -19.60
C PRO A 18 -14.48 37.53 -18.76
N PRO A 19 -15.62 38.17 -19.08
CA PRO A 19 -16.85 38.09 -18.28
C PRO A 19 -17.76 36.92 -18.68
N GLY A 20 -18.30 36.22 -17.67
CA GLY A 20 -19.65 35.66 -17.71
C GLY A 20 -19.79 34.15 -17.87
N TYR A 21 -19.84 33.43 -16.75
CA TYR A 21 -20.72 32.26 -16.58
C TYR A 21 -21.24 32.26 -15.14
N ARG A 22 -22.56 32.40 -14.97
CA ARG A 22 -23.23 32.31 -13.66
C ARG A 22 -23.46 30.84 -13.30
N PRO A 23 -23.18 30.42 -12.05
CA PRO A 23 -23.63 29.11 -11.56
C PRO A 23 -25.14 29.13 -11.21
N PRO A 24 -25.86 28.00 -11.37
CA PRO A 24 -27.24 27.85 -10.90
C PRO A 24 -27.33 27.75 -9.36
N PRO A 25 -28.50 28.05 -8.75
CA PRO A 25 -28.64 28.23 -7.31
C PRO A 25 -28.64 26.89 -6.56
N GLY A 26 -27.58 26.64 -5.78
CA GLY A 26 -27.48 25.53 -4.84
C GLY A 26 -27.61 26.02 -3.39
N TYR A 27 -28.40 25.30 -2.61
CA TYR A 27 -28.78 25.57 -1.22
C TYR A 27 -27.59 25.92 -0.31
N GLY A 28 -27.72 27.02 0.44
CA GLY A 28 -26.77 27.40 1.47
C GLY A 28 -26.90 26.55 2.75
N PRO A 29 -25.80 26.31 3.47
CA PRO A 29 -25.83 25.67 4.79
C PRO A 29 -26.40 26.62 5.86
N PRO A 30 -27.04 26.10 6.92
CA PRO A 30 -27.58 26.92 8.02
C PRO A 30 -26.46 27.57 8.86
N PRO A 31 -26.74 28.73 9.50
CA PRO A 31 -25.71 29.55 10.14
C PRO A 31 -25.39 29.09 11.57
N GLY A 32 -24.09 29.07 11.89
CA GLY A 32 -23.62 29.23 13.27
C GLY A 32 -22.60 28.17 13.70
N TYR A 33 -21.31 28.50 13.61
CA TYR A 33 -20.35 28.51 14.71
C TYR A 33 -19.04 29.11 14.15
N GLY A 34 -18.68 30.30 14.62
CA GLY A 34 -17.42 30.95 14.21
C GLY A 34 -16.20 30.22 14.79
N PRO A 35 -15.03 30.29 14.14
CA PRO A 35 -13.82 29.67 14.65
C PRO A 35 -13.27 30.41 15.89
N PRO A 36 -12.71 29.70 16.89
CA PRO A 36 -12.02 30.33 18.00
C PRO A 36 -10.68 30.95 17.56
N PRO A 37 -10.25 32.09 18.13
CA PRO A 37 -9.02 32.77 17.76
C PRO A 37 -7.79 32.19 18.48
N GLY A 38 -6.69 31.97 17.74
CA GLY A 38 -5.34 32.00 18.30
C GLY A 38 -4.53 30.71 18.25
N TYR A 39 -4.08 30.29 17.05
CA TYR A 39 -2.84 29.53 16.89
C TYR A 39 -2.06 30.06 15.67
N PRO A 40 -0.79 30.48 15.83
CA PRO A 40 0.05 30.81 14.68
C PRO A 40 0.42 29.54 13.90
N PRO A 41 0.70 29.63 12.60
CA PRO A 41 1.11 28.47 11.79
C PRO A 41 2.43 27.87 12.31
N PRO A 42 2.65 26.54 12.19
CA PRO A 42 3.91 25.92 12.59
C PRO A 42 5.07 26.49 11.77
N GLY A 43 6.02 27.12 12.48
CA GLY A 43 7.25 27.61 11.88
C GLY A 43 8.11 26.45 11.40
N TYR A 44 8.53 26.50 10.14
CA TYR A 44 9.62 25.67 9.63
C TYR A 44 10.87 25.95 10.46
N GLY A 45 11.36 24.95 11.18
CA GLY A 45 12.67 25.01 11.84
C GLY A 45 13.78 25.29 10.83
N PRO A 46 14.91 25.88 11.27
CA PRO A 46 15.99 26.28 10.37
C PRO A 46 16.57 25.08 9.62
N ARG A 47 16.68 25.21 8.30
CA ARG A 47 17.37 24.27 7.42
C ARG A 47 18.85 24.18 7.85
N PRO A 48 19.45 22.97 7.92
CA PRO A 48 20.88 22.86 8.16
C PRO A 48 21.66 23.55 7.02
N PRO A 49 22.80 24.18 7.33
CA PRO A 49 23.59 24.90 6.34
C PRO A 49 24.10 23.95 5.25
N TYR A 50 24.15 24.45 4.01
CA TYR A 50 24.74 23.76 2.87
C TYR A 50 26.19 23.35 3.21
N GLY A 51 26.48 22.04 3.13
CA GLY A 51 27.82 21.48 3.35
C GLY A 51 28.03 20.65 4.62
N ALA A 52 26.97 20.29 5.36
CA ALA A 52 27.11 19.33 6.45
C ALA A 52 27.53 17.93 5.94
N PRO A 53 28.54 17.28 6.54
CA PRO A 53 28.95 15.93 6.16
C PRO A 53 27.80 14.93 6.33
N LEU A 54 27.59 14.07 5.33
CA LEU A 54 26.68 12.93 5.43
C LEU A 54 27.15 11.99 6.56
N PRO A 55 26.24 11.48 7.41
CA PRO A 55 26.61 10.47 8.38
C PRO A 55 27.13 9.20 7.68
N PRO A 56 28.07 8.47 8.30
CA PRO A 56 28.62 7.26 7.72
C PRO A 56 27.52 6.21 7.42
N PRO A 57 27.66 5.41 6.35
CA PRO A 57 26.68 4.38 6.02
C PRO A 57 26.55 3.39 7.18
N GLY A 58 25.33 3.22 7.71
CA GLY A 58 25.04 2.21 8.73
C GLY A 58 24.39 2.70 10.03
N VAL A 59 24.05 3.98 10.16
CA VAL A 59 23.28 4.48 11.31
C VAL A 59 22.03 5.21 10.83
N TYR A 60 21.00 4.44 10.47
CA TYR A 60 19.65 4.96 10.37
C TYR A 60 19.02 4.93 11.77
N PRO A 61 18.34 5.99 12.24
CA PRO A 61 17.49 5.89 13.41
C PRO A 61 16.47 4.78 13.17
N MET A 62 16.51 3.75 14.03
CA MET A 62 15.51 2.69 14.06
C MET A 62 14.13 3.33 14.22
N GLY A 63 13.23 3.07 13.26
CA GLY A 63 11.81 3.28 13.47
C GLY A 63 11.30 2.42 14.63
N PRO A 64 10.09 2.69 15.18
CA PRO A 64 9.63 2.09 16.43
C PRO A 64 9.41 0.56 16.43
N HIS A 65 9.69 -0.14 15.34
CA HIS A 65 9.54 -1.59 15.24
C HIS A 65 10.83 -2.21 14.70
N GLY A 66 11.67 -2.74 15.60
CA GLY A 66 12.97 -3.35 15.30
C GLY A 66 12.90 -4.71 14.60
N ILE A 67 12.07 -4.86 13.57
CA ILE A 67 12.02 -6.05 12.73
C ILE A 67 12.98 -5.83 11.57
N ARG A 68 14.06 -6.61 11.52
CA ARG A 68 15.00 -6.59 10.38
C ARG A 68 14.25 -6.98 9.10
N PRO A 69 14.53 -6.35 7.94
CA PRO A 69 13.96 -6.78 6.66
C PRO A 69 14.16 -8.29 6.45
N LEU A 70 13.10 -8.98 6.06
CA LEU A 70 13.17 -10.42 5.75
C LEU A 70 13.96 -10.60 4.44
N PRO A 71 14.72 -11.69 4.29
CA PRO A 71 15.39 -11.98 3.02
C PRO A 71 14.34 -12.09 1.88
N PRO A 72 14.69 -11.78 0.63
CA PRO A 72 13.76 -11.87 -0.50
C PRO A 72 13.12 -13.27 -0.61
N PRO A 73 11.86 -13.38 -1.09
CA PRO A 73 11.26 -14.68 -1.40
C PRO A 73 12.16 -15.49 -2.34
N GLY A 74 12.42 -16.75 -2.02
CA GLY A 74 13.22 -17.64 -2.87
C GLY A 74 14.75 -17.54 -2.74
N TYR A 75 15.29 -16.86 -1.71
CA TYR A 75 16.73 -16.88 -1.43
C TYR A 75 17.19 -18.25 -0.88
N TYR A 76 17.88 -19.03 -1.71
CA TYR A 76 18.68 -20.18 -1.26
C TYR A 76 20.12 -19.71 -1.05
N PRO A 77 20.66 -19.68 0.19
CA PRO A 77 22.07 -19.38 0.39
C PRO A 77 22.92 -20.44 -0.32
N PRO A 78 24.03 -20.05 -0.98
CA PRO A 78 24.95 -21.04 -1.55
C PRO A 78 25.50 -21.94 -0.44
N PRO A 79 25.70 -23.24 -0.68
CA PRO A 79 26.27 -24.14 0.31
C PRO A 79 27.64 -23.60 0.73
N ARG A 80 27.80 -23.37 2.04
CA ARG A 80 29.06 -22.90 2.63
C ARG A 80 30.16 -23.88 2.26
N ARG A 81 31.07 -23.48 1.37
CA ARG A 81 32.36 -24.17 1.20
C ARG A 81 33.15 -24.00 2.50
N GLY A 82 33.31 -25.10 3.23
CA GLY A 82 34.11 -25.15 4.45
C GLY A 82 35.56 -24.76 4.16
N GLY A 83 36.00 -23.62 4.69
CA GLY A 83 37.39 -23.18 4.74
C GLY A 83 37.87 -23.26 6.20
N GLY A 84 38.81 -24.17 6.46
CA GLY A 84 39.25 -24.52 7.80
C GLY A 84 40.18 -23.51 8.49
N ALA A 85 40.28 -23.72 9.81
CA ALA A 85 41.41 -23.49 10.71
C ALA A 85 41.98 -22.07 10.96
N ALA A 86 41.54 -20.99 10.29
CA ALA A 86 42.04 -19.65 10.60
C ALA A 86 41.24 -18.87 11.68
N GLY A 87 39.99 -19.24 11.93
CA GLY A 87 39.07 -18.47 12.81
C GLY A 87 39.22 -18.72 14.31
N ALA A 88 39.83 -19.83 14.73
CA ALA A 88 39.92 -20.19 16.15
C ALA A 88 40.97 -19.36 16.93
N VAL A 89 42.02 -18.88 16.25
CA VAL A 89 43.10 -18.13 16.91
C VAL A 89 42.69 -16.69 17.22
N PHE A 90 41.85 -16.08 16.37
CA PHE A 90 41.35 -14.71 16.59
C PHE A 90 40.26 -14.62 17.67
N ALA A 91 39.44 -15.66 17.83
CA ALA A 91 38.39 -15.69 18.86
C ALA A 91 38.97 -15.76 20.29
N VAL A 92 40.07 -16.48 20.49
CA VAL A 92 40.69 -16.62 21.82
C VAL A 92 41.39 -15.31 22.24
N LEU A 93 42.04 -14.60 21.32
CA LEU A 93 42.70 -13.32 21.63
C LEU A 93 41.71 -12.19 21.93
N ALA A 94 40.53 -12.17 21.29
CA ALA A 94 39.50 -11.16 21.56
C ALA A 94 38.89 -11.30 22.97
N VAL A 95 38.73 -12.54 23.48
CA VAL A 95 38.19 -12.78 24.82
C VAL A 95 39.14 -12.29 25.91
N PHE A 96 40.46 -12.46 25.76
CA PHE A 96 41.43 -11.97 26.75
C PHE A 96 41.55 -10.44 26.80
N VAL A 97 41.36 -9.74 25.67
CA VAL A 97 41.37 -8.27 25.63
C VAL A 97 40.12 -7.68 26.29
N VAL A 98 38.95 -8.30 26.08
CA VAL A 98 37.70 -7.85 26.69
C VAL A 98 37.68 -8.11 28.20
N VAL A 99 38.18 -9.26 28.66
CA VAL A 99 38.25 -9.58 30.10
C VAL A 99 39.33 -8.75 30.81
N GLY A 100 40.48 -8.48 30.16
CA GLY A 100 41.50 -7.59 30.70
C GLY A 100 41.07 -6.12 30.79
N GLY A 101 40.28 -5.64 29.81
CA GLY A 101 39.74 -4.28 29.79
C GLY A 101 38.66 -4.03 30.85
N LEU A 102 37.84 -5.04 31.16
CA LEU A 102 36.76 -4.93 32.15
C LEU A 102 37.27 -4.92 33.61
N VAL A 103 38.46 -5.47 33.89
CA VAL A 103 39.06 -5.42 35.24
C VAL A 103 39.75 -4.07 35.50
N ALA A 104 40.21 -3.37 34.45
CA ALA A 104 40.84 -2.05 34.59
C ALA A 104 39.83 -0.88 34.76
N PHE A 105 38.55 -1.09 34.36
CA PHE A 105 37.51 -0.06 34.47
C PHE A 105 36.74 -0.07 35.80
N ALA A 106 36.97 -1.06 36.67
CA ALA A 106 36.24 -1.24 37.94
C ALA A 106 36.92 -0.59 39.17
N THR A 107 38.07 0.09 39.02
CA THR A 107 38.82 0.65 40.17
C THR A 107 38.98 2.17 40.19
N MET A 108 38.33 2.95 39.32
CA MET A 108 38.37 4.41 39.44
C MET A 108 37.05 5.09 39.05
N GLY A 109 36.49 5.84 40.00
CA GLY A 109 35.69 7.04 39.69
C GLY A 109 34.20 6.95 39.98
N GLY A 110 33.83 6.89 41.25
CA GLY A 110 32.51 7.35 41.69
C GLY A 110 32.43 8.88 41.66
N ARG A 111 31.26 9.40 41.27
CA ARG A 111 30.66 10.67 41.74
C ARG A 111 29.23 10.80 41.20
N ASP A 112 28.33 11.08 42.12
CA ASP A 112 26.90 11.29 41.94
C ASP A 112 26.60 12.56 41.13
N ASN A 113 25.56 12.54 40.29
CA ASN A 113 24.51 13.57 40.37
C ASN A 113 23.22 13.19 39.62
N SER A 114 22.12 13.62 40.23
CA SER A 114 20.72 13.31 39.95
C SER A 114 20.15 13.98 38.70
N SER A 115 19.19 13.33 38.02
CA SER A 115 17.98 14.00 37.50
C SER A 115 16.92 13.02 36.98
N SER A 116 15.75 13.10 37.62
CA SER A 116 14.38 13.07 37.09
C SER A 116 13.94 11.93 36.14
N SER A 117 13.11 11.07 36.73
CA SER A 117 12.25 10.06 36.14
C SER A 117 11.25 10.58 35.10
N TYR A 118 11.21 9.94 33.93
CA TYR A 118 9.98 9.71 33.16
C TYR A 118 9.77 8.21 33.05
N ALA A 119 8.66 7.73 33.61
CA ALA A 119 8.22 6.35 33.46
C ALA A 119 7.49 6.21 32.12
N THR A 120 8.02 5.41 31.20
CA THR A 120 7.30 4.94 30.01
C THR A 120 6.92 3.48 30.23
N SER A 121 5.70 3.26 30.70
CA SER A 121 5.11 1.92 30.78
C SER A 121 5.02 1.34 29.37
N THR A 122 5.80 0.30 29.10
CA THR A 122 5.79 -0.44 27.82
C THR A 122 4.91 -1.67 27.97
N PRO A 123 3.78 -1.83 27.24
CA PRO A 123 3.11 -3.12 27.18
C PRO A 123 3.88 -4.04 26.23
N SER A 124 4.23 -5.23 26.73
CA SER A 124 4.79 -6.33 25.94
C SER A 124 3.64 -7.30 25.65
N PHE A 125 3.34 -7.55 24.37
CA PHE A 125 2.32 -8.54 23.98
C PHE A 125 2.99 -9.82 23.49
N THR A 126 2.88 -10.87 24.29
CA THR A 126 3.22 -12.23 23.90
C THR A 126 2.06 -12.79 23.05
N TYR A 127 2.33 -13.11 21.79
CA TYR A 127 1.37 -13.81 20.93
C TYR A 127 1.21 -15.27 21.38
N THR A 128 -0.01 -15.64 21.77
CA THR A 128 -0.41 -17.04 21.99
C THR A 128 -1.22 -17.50 20.78
N THR A 129 -0.76 -18.56 20.11
CA THR A 129 -1.47 -19.24 19.01
C THR A 129 -2.74 -19.94 19.53
N PRO A 130 -3.94 -19.71 18.95
CA PRO A 130 -5.14 -20.47 19.33
C PRO A 130 -5.16 -21.87 18.72
N SER A 131 -5.41 -22.88 19.55
CA SER A 131 -5.80 -24.24 19.16
C SER A 131 -7.33 -24.35 19.11
N TRP A 132 -7.89 -24.85 18.01
CA TRP A 132 -9.33 -25.05 17.83
C TRP A 132 -9.77 -26.47 18.23
N PRO A 133 -10.80 -26.65 19.08
CA PRO A 133 -11.51 -27.92 19.20
C PRO A 133 -12.61 -28.02 18.13
N SER A 134 -12.70 -29.19 17.48
CA SER A 134 -13.82 -29.54 16.62
C SER A 134 -14.97 -30.09 17.46
N THR A 135 -16.11 -29.41 17.45
CA THR A 135 -17.37 -29.93 17.99
C THR A 135 -18.34 -30.14 16.84
N SER A 136 -18.71 -31.40 16.59
CA SER A 136 -19.76 -31.79 15.67
C SER A 136 -21.07 -31.87 16.45
N GLU A 137 -22.02 -30.98 16.17
CA GLU A 137 -23.37 -31.06 16.72
C GLU A 137 -24.29 -31.71 15.68
N SER A 138 -24.93 -32.81 16.09
CA SER A 138 -25.88 -33.57 15.30
C SER A 138 -27.30 -33.17 15.72
N THR A 139 -28.02 -32.47 14.84
CA THR A 139 -29.41 -32.09 15.10
C THR A 139 -30.37 -33.13 14.54
N THR A 140 -30.98 -33.90 15.43
CA THR A 140 -32.07 -34.84 15.13
C THR A 140 -33.39 -34.07 15.01
N TYR A 141 -34.09 -34.19 13.88
CA TYR A 141 -35.45 -33.68 13.74
C TYR A 141 -36.47 -34.81 13.68
N THR A 142 -37.46 -34.72 14.57
CA THR A 142 -38.59 -35.63 14.74
C THR A 142 -39.60 -35.47 13.60
N THR A 143 -40.01 -36.59 13.00
CA THR A 143 -41.02 -36.67 11.94
C THR A 143 -42.43 -36.61 12.54
N SER A 144 -43.29 -35.74 12.02
CA SER A 144 -44.74 -35.76 12.27
C SER A 144 -45.47 -36.02 10.96
N SER A 145 -46.30 -37.05 10.96
CA SER A 145 -47.03 -37.58 9.81
C SER A 145 -48.42 -36.95 9.72
N ALA A 146 -48.78 -36.41 8.55
CA ALA A 146 -50.17 -36.15 8.18
C ALA A 146 -50.37 -36.60 6.72
N PRO A 147 -51.43 -37.36 6.40
CA PRO A 147 -51.68 -37.85 5.04
C PRO A 147 -52.54 -36.84 4.29
N THR A 148 -52.29 -36.58 3.00
CA THR A 148 -53.33 -36.19 2.02
C THR A 148 -52.80 -36.25 0.58
N THR A 149 -53.48 -37.10 -0.20
CA THR A 149 -53.67 -37.18 -1.66
C THR A 149 -52.47 -37.15 -2.62
N THR A 150 -52.29 -38.30 -3.25
CA THR A 150 -51.55 -38.59 -4.48
C THR A 150 -52.03 -37.74 -5.66
N ARG A 151 -51.12 -36.94 -6.23
CA ARG A 151 -51.16 -36.53 -7.64
C ARG A 151 -49.79 -36.82 -8.24
N SER A 152 -49.72 -37.87 -9.04
CA SER A 152 -48.52 -38.29 -9.76
C SER A 152 -48.10 -37.18 -10.74
N ALA A 153 -47.02 -36.48 -10.42
CA ALA A 153 -46.26 -35.70 -11.38
C ALA A 153 -44.88 -36.35 -11.48
N TYR A 154 -44.60 -37.01 -12.60
CA TYR A 154 -43.25 -37.44 -12.94
C TYR A 154 -42.36 -36.20 -13.02
N ARG A 155 -41.63 -35.91 -11.94
CA ARG A 155 -40.60 -34.88 -11.90
C ARG A 155 -39.30 -35.56 -12.31
N THR A 156 -38.92 -35.39 -13.57
CA THR A 156 -37.58 -35.74 -14.03
C THR A 156 -36.59 -34.80 -13.34
N THR A 157 -35.97 -35.28 -12.26
CA THR A 157 -34.85 -34.59 -11.59
C THR A 157 -33.62 -34.78 -12.46
N THR A 158 -33.44 -33.90 -13.44
CA THR A 158 -32.13 -33.74 -14.08
C THR A 158 -31.20 -33.15 -13.02
N VAL A 159 -30.42 -34.01 -12.36
CA VAL A 159 -29.30 -33.56 -11.53
C VAL A 159 -28.29 -32.93 -12.48
N VAL A 160 -28.39 -31.62 -12.67
CA VAL A 160 -27.34 -30.85 -13.32
C VAL A 160 -26.18 -30.85 -12.35
N THR A 161 -25.27 -31.81 -12.50
CA THR A 161 -23.95 -31.74 -11.88
C THR A 161 -23.24 -30.58 -12.55
N THR A 162 -23.37 -29.37 -11.99
CA THR A 162 -22.51 -28.25 -12.32
C THR A 162 -21.11 -28.63 -11.84
N THR A 163 -20.33 -29.26 -12.70
CA THR A 163 -18.90 -29.45 -12.48
C THR A 163 -18.27 -28.07 -12.38
N LYS A 164 -18.08 -27.59 -11.14
CA LYS A 164 -17.23 -26.44 -10.82
C LYS A 164 -15.90 -26.62 -11.57
N PRO A 165 -15.38 -25.59 -12.28
CA PRO A 165 -14.16 -25.76 -13.06
C PRO A 165 -13.00 -26.21 -12.16
N ALA A 166 -12.23 -27.19 -12.62
CA ALA A 166 -11.07 -27.74 -11.91
C ALA A 166 -9.85 -26.79 -11.89
N GLY A 167 -10.00 -25.53 -12.32
CA GLY A 167 -8.93 -24.54 -12.36
C GLY A 167 -8.95 -23.58 -11.17
N PRO A 168 -7.89 -22.78 -10.98
CA PRO A 168 -7.82 -21.74 -9.96
C PRO A 168 -9.09 -20.87 -9.94
N GLN A 169 -9.65 -20.64 -8.75
CA GLN A 169 -10.89 -19.87 -8.58
C GLN A 169 -10.67 -18.73 -7.58
N PRO A 170 -11.31 -17.56 -7.79
CA PRO A 170 -11.28 -16.50 -6.79
C PRO A 170 -11.93 -17.00 -5.50
N VAL A 171 -11.34 -16.67 -4.36
CA VAL A 171 -11.87 -17.01 -3.04
C VAL A 171 -12.45 -15.75 -2.41
N ALA A 172 -13.77 -15.71 -2.25
CA ALA A 172 -14.47 -14.57 -1.65
C ALA A 172 -14.27 -14.53 -0.13
N ALA A 173 -13.06 -14.19 0.30
CA ALA A 173 -12.63 -14.03 1.68
C ALA A 173 -11.71 -12.81 1.81
N THR A 174 -11.72 -12.18 2.98
CA THR A 174 -10.83 -11.08 3.37
C THR A 174 -9.65 -11.65 4.17
N ALA A 175 -9.72 -11.67 5.50
CA ALA A 175 -8.61 -12.08 6.38
C ALA A 175 -8.07 -13.50 6.11
N THR A 176 -8.93 -14.41 5.63
CA THR A 176 -8.61 -15.82 5.35
C THR A 176 -8.39 -16.11 3.86
N ASN A 177 -8.20 -15.09 3.02
CA ASN A 177 -7.90 -15.29 1.60
C ASN A 177 -6.59 -16.10 1.44
N PRO A 178 -6.52 -17.10 0.53
CA PRO A 178 -5.30 -17.86 0.26
C PRO A 178 -4.09 -17.00 -0.08
N LEU A 179 -4.29 -15.78 -0.59
CA LEU A 179 -3.23 -14.81 -0.85
C LEU A 179 -2.33 -14.56 0.37
N PHE A 180 -2.85 -14.71 1.59
CA PHE A 180 -2.16 -14.48 2.85
C PHE A 180 -1.72 -15.76 3.57
N GLY A 181 -1.99 -16.93 2.99
CA GLY A 181 -1.79 -18.22 3.66
C GLY A 181 -0.33 -18.64 3.80
N ASP A 182 0.53 -18.22 2.87
CA ASP A 182 1.96 -18.55 2.87
C ASP A 182 2.81 -17.36 3.33
N GLN A 183 3.54 -17.56 4.43
CA GLN A 183 4.40 -16.53 5.01
C GLN A 183 5.61 -16.17 4.13
N ASN A 184 5.94 -17.02 3.16
CA ASN A 184 7.04 -16.80 2.22
C ASN A 184 6.57 -16.24 0.87
N SER A 185 5.27 -16.11 0.66
CA SER A 185 4.74 -15.54 -0.58
C SER A 185 5.02 -14.04 -0.68
N GLY A 186 5.63 -13.66 -1.79
CA GLY A 186 5.98 -12.28 -2.14
C GLY A 186 6.30 -12.19 -3.62
N LEU A 187 6.39 -10.97 -4.15
CA LEU A 187 6.66 -10.75 -5.56
C LEU A 187 8.07 -11.21 -5.90
N ILE A 188 8.20 -11.85 -7.07
CA ILE A 188 9.52 -12.15 -7.63
C ILE A 188 10.22 -10.85 -8.06
N ASN A 189 11.54 -10.86 -7.95
CA ASN A 189 12.38 -9.73 -8.32
C ASN A 189 12.68 -9.75 -9.82
N VAL A 190 12.07 -8.85 -10.56
CA VAL A 190 12.14 -8.79 -12.03
C VAL A 190 12.48 -7.38 -12.48
N SER A 191 13.53 -7.23 -13.30
CA SER A 191 13.82 -5.95 -13.94
C SER A 191 12.71 -5.56 -14.91
N CYS A 192 12.21 -4.34 -14.78
CA CYS A 192 11.26 -3.74 -15.70
C CYS A 192 11.95 -2.69 -16.55
N ASP A 193 11.72 -2.75 -17.85
CA ASP A 193 12.13 -1.69 -18.77
C ASP A 193 10.90 -0.83 -19.10
N TYR A 194 10.95 0.44 -18.75
CA TYR A 194 9.90 1.40 -19.07
C TYR A 194 10.32 2.26 -20.27
N PRO A 195 9.43 2.47 -21.26
CA PRO A 195 9.60 3.55 -22.22
C PRO A 195 9.81 4.88 -21.52
N ARG A 196 10.51 5.82 -22.17
CA ARG A 196 10.63 7.18 -21.63
C ARG A 196 9.24 7.75 -21.39
N TRP A 197 9.02 8.28 -20.19
CA TRP A 197 7.78 8.98 -19.84
C TRP A 197 7.51 10.17 -20.76
N GLY A 198 6.22 10.42 -21.02
CA GLY A 198 5.73 11.64 -21.64
C GLY A 198 4.24 11.81 -21.39
N SER A 199 3.80 13.06 -21.20
CA SER A 199 2.40 13.42 -20.88
C SER A 199 1.46 13.45 -22.08
N THR A 200 1.86 12.86 -23.21
CA THR A 200 0.93 12.60 -24.31
C THR A 200 0.24 11.27 -24.08
N VAL A 201 -1.02 11.13 -24.51
CA VAL A 201 -1.78 9.88 -24.41
C VAL A 201 -0.97 8.68 -24.93
N ALA A 202 -0.32 8.82 -26.09
CA ALA A 202 0.45 7.74 -26.69
C ALA A 202 1.66 7.33 -25.84
N ALA A 203 2.46 8.30 -25.37
CA ALA A 203 3.65 8.02 -24.57
C ALA A 203 3.28 7.43 -23.19
N ALA A 204 2.30 8.02 -22.51
CA ALA A 204 1.81 7.51 -21.23
C ALA A 204 1.16 6.12 -21.37
N THR A 205 0.41 5.86 -22.46
CA THR A 205 -0.11 4.51 -22.75
C THR A 205 1.02 3.50 -22.89
N ALA A 206 2.06 3.80 -23.66
CA ALA A 206 3.20 2.90 -23.80
C ALA A 206 3.90 2.62 -22.45
N PHE A 207 4.07 3.67 -21.63
CA PHE A 207 4.63 3.56 -20.30
C PHE A 207 3.80 2.64 -19.39
N PHE A 208 2.49 2.88 -19.27
CA PHE A 208 1.63 2.08 -18.39
C PHE A 208 1.39 0.66 -18.89
N GLN A 209 1.43 0.43 -20.21
CA GLN A 209 1.41 -0.94 -20.76
C GLN A 209 2.68 -1.73 -20.39
N ALA A 210 3.84 -1.08 -20.36
CA ALA A 210 5.08 -1.69 -19.88
C ALA A 210 5.03 -1.95 -18.35
N ALA A 211 4.48 -1.00 -17.57
CA ALA A 211 4.24 -1.16 -16.14
C ALA A 211 3.34 -2.36 -15.84
N LYS A 212 2.18 -2.45 -16.51
CA LYS A 212 1.27 -3.59 -16.47
C LYS A 212 2.01 -4.90 -16.76
N SER A 213 2.76 -4.96 -17.86
CA SER A 213 3.50 -6.16 -18.26
C SER A 213 4.54 -6.57 -17.21
N CYS A 214 5.11 -5.63 -16.46
CA CYS A 214 6.01 -5.97 -15.36
C CYS A 214 5.26 -6.53 -14.14
N LEU A 215 4.18 -5.86 -13.73
CA LEU A 215 3.33 -6.31 -12.64
C LEU A 215 2.73 -7.70 -12.92
N ASP A 216 2.29 -7.97 -14.15
CA ASP A 216 1.83 -9.28 -14.59
C ASP A 216 2.88 -10.37 -14.34
N ARG A 217 4.13 -10.12 -14.75
CA ARG A 217 5.25 -11.07 -14.55
C ARG A 217 5.51 -11.35 -13.07
N MET A 218 5.31 -10.37 -12.20
CA MET A 218 5.54 -10.51 -10.76
C MET A 218 4.38 -11.22 -10.04
N TRP A 219 3.13 -10.84 -10.35
CA TRP A 219 1.94 -11.34 -9.67
C TRP A 219 1.46 -12.70 -10.16
N GLN A 220 1.60 -13.00 -11.46
CA GLN A 220 1.15 -14.27 -12.05
C GLN A 220 1.72 -15.51 -11.32
N PRO A 221 3.05 -15.65 -11.10
CA PRO A 221 3.59 -16.81 -10.40
C PRO A 221 3.16 -16.88 -8.93
N LEU A 222 3.00 -15.74 -8.26
CA LEU A 222 2.54 -15.67 -6.87
C LEU A 222 1.10 -16.21 -6.78
N LEU A 223 0.18 -15.67 -7.58
CA LEU A 223 -1.22 -16.10 -7.57
C LEU A 223 -1.35 -17.59 -7.95
N ALA A 224 -0.57 -18.05 -8.93
CA ALA A 224 -0.51 -19.46 -9.29
C ALA A 224 -0.06 -20.34 -8.12
N SER A 225 0.93 -19.92 -7.32
CA SER A 225 1.40 -20.66 -6.14
C SER A 225 0.33 -20.81 -5.05
N GLN A 226 -0.63 -19.87 -4.99
CA GLN A 226 -1.74 -19.87 -4.05
C GLN A 226 -3.02 -20.48 -4.63
N ASN A 227 -2.95 -21.09 -5.83
CA ASN A 227 -4.11 -21.62 -6.57
C ASN A 227 -5.22 -20.58 -6.79
N LEU A 228 -4.84 -19.30 -6.93
CA LEU A 228 -5.70 -18.18 -7.27
C LEU A 228 -5.65 -17.89 -8.78
N PRO A 229 -6.73 -17.38 -9.38
CA PRO A 229 -6.76 -17.11 -10.81
C PRO A 229 -5.88 -15.92 -11.15
N PHE A 230 -5.40 -15.90 -12.39
CA PHE A 230 -4.72 -14.76 -12.96
C PHE A 230 -5.42 -14.35 -14.26
N SER A 231 -5.69 -13.05 -14.37
CA SER A 231 -5.98 -12.37 -15.62
C SER A 231 -5.20 -11.08 -15.61
N SER A 232 -4.88 -10.56 -16.78
CA SER A 232 -4.19 -9.28 -16.88
C SER A 232 -5.21 -8.15 -17.10
N PRO A 233 -5.08 -6.97 -16.45
CA PRO A 233 -6.03 -5.88 -16.63
C PRO A 233 -5.82 -5.17 -17.96
N THR A 234 -6.87 -4.52 -18.49
CA THR A 234 -6.71 -3.54 -19.57
C THR A 234 -6.21 -2.21 -18.99
N VAL A 235 -5.50 -1.42 -19.78
CA VAL A 235 -5.10 -0.05 -19.41
C VAL A 235 -5.78 0.96 -20.32
N SER A 236 -6.43 1.96 -19.74
CA SER A 236 -7.05 3.08 -20.43
C SER A 236 -6.39 4.38 -19.96
N VAL A 237 -5.84 5.18 -20.87
CA VAL A 237 -5.10 6.42 -20.56
C VAL A 237 -5.72 7.59 -21.32
N PRO A 238 -6.91 8.07 -20.92
CA PRO A 238 -7.51 9.20 -21.59
C PRO A 238 -6.76 10.50 -21.27
N ALA A 239 -6.86 11.48 -22.18
CA ALA A 239 -6.31 12.81 -21.92
C ALA A 239 -7.01 13.52 -20.75
N SER A 240 -8.31 13.24 -20.55
CA SER A 240 -9.10 13.82 -19.46
C SER A 240 -9.97 12.82 -18.71
N GLY A 241 -10.24 13.08 -17.44
CA GLY A 241 -11.16 12.30 -16.60
C GLY A 241 -12.58 12.21 -17.15
N ALA A 242 -13.03 13.23 -17.90
CA ALA A 242 -14.30 13.21 -18.63
C ALA A 242 -14.38 12.11 -19.71
N ASN A 243 -13.23 11.64 -20.22
CA ASN A 243 -13.17 10.57 -21.21
C ASN A 243 -12.92 9.18 -20.57
N ALA A 244 -12.75 9.10 -19.24
CA ALA A 244 -12.59 7.85 -18.49
C ALA A 244 -13.95 7.17 -18.21
N VAL A 245 -14.71 6.87 -19.26
CA VAL A 245 -16.02 6.21 -19.15
C VAL A 245 -15.86 4.74 -18.78
N SER A 246 -16.52 4.29 -17.71
CA SER A 246 -16.46 2.89 -17.25
C SER A 246 -17.82 2.38 -16.74
N PRO A 247 -17.98 1.06 -16.57
CA PRO A 247 -19.14 0.50 -15.87
C PRO A 247 -19.15 0.75 -14.35
N CYS A 248 -18.05 1.20 -13.76
CA CYS A 248 -17.91 1.40 -12.31
C CYS A 248 -18.14 2.85 -11.87
N THR A 249 -17.97 3.81 -12.78
CA THR A 249 -18.17 5.24 -12.54
C THR A 249 -18.66 5.94 -13.79
N SER A 250 -19.51 6.94 -13.63
CA SER A 250 -19.78 7.94 -14.67
C SER A 250 -18.52 8.75 -14.98
N SER A 251 -18.39 9.25 -16.22
CA SER A 251 -17.29 10.12 -16.66
C SER A 251 -17.09 11.34 -15.75
N GLY A 252 -15.84 11.70 -15.47
CA GLY A 252 -15.49 12.95 -14.78
C GLY A 252 -15.62 12.92 -13.25
N GLY A 253 -15.51 11.74 -12.62
CA GLY A 253 -15.48 11.64 -11.15
C GLY A 253 -14.20 12.22 -10.53
N SER A 254 -14.27 12.56 -9.24
CA SER A 254 -13.16 13.14 -8.45
C SER A 254 -12.14 12.08 -7.98
N TYR A 255 -11.57 11.31 -8.91
CA TYR A 255 -10.53 10.31 -8.64
C TYR A 255 -9.24 10.67 -9.40
N ALA A 256 -8.08 10.29 -8.87
CA ALA A 256 -6.81 10.44 -9.59
C ALA A 256 -6.66 9.38 -10.69
N ALA A 257 -6.86 8.13 -10.30
CA ALA A 257 -6.95 6.94 -11.14
C ALA A 257 -7.96 5.98 -10.51
N PHE A 258 -8.34 4.92 -11.21
CA PHE A 258 -9.16 3.86 -10.61
C PHE A 258 -9.08 2.55 -11.38
N TYR A 259 -9.23 1.44 -10.68
CA TYR A 259 -9.51 0.13 -11.25
C TYR A 259 -11.02 -0.18 -11.26
N CYS A 260 -11.53 -0.60 -12.41
CA CYS A 260 -12.90 -1.10 -12.54
C CYS A 260 -12.94 -2.62 -12.65
N SER A 261 -13.43 -3.28 -11.60
CA SER A 261 -13.56 -4.74 -11.55
C SER A 261 -14.55 -5.33 -12.56
N THR A 262 -15.52 -4.53 -13.03
CA THR A 262 -16.57 -4.99 -13.95
C THR A 262 -16.05 -5.27 -15.36
N ASN A 263 -15.07 -4.50 -15.82
CA ASN A 263 -14.43 -4.68 -17.13
C ASN A 263 -12.91 -4.94 -17.03
N ASN A 264 -12.40 -5.19 -15.83
CA ASN A 264 -10.99 -5.47 -15.56
C ASN A 264 -10.06 -4.41 -16.18
N THR A 265 -10.32 -3.13 -15.94
CA THR A 265 -9.57 -2.02 -16.57
C THR A 265 -9.06 -1.04 -15.52
N ILE A 266 -7.78 -0.68 -15.62
CA ILE A 266 -7.15 0.44 -14.91
C ILE A 266 -7.27 1.69 -15.77
N TYR A 267 -7.85 2.75 -15.21
CA TYR A 267 -8.03 4.04 -15.86
C TYR A 267 -7.07 5.07 -15.27
N MET A 268 -6.24 5.67 -16.13
CA MET A 268 -5.21 6.65 -15.80
C MET A 268 -5.43 7.97 -16.57
N PRO A 269 -6.46 8.77 -16.24
CA PRO A 269 -6.67 10.08 -16.86
C PRO A 269 -5.50 11.03 -16.58
N LEU A 270 -4.90 11.58 -17.64
CA LEU A 270 -3.66 12.36 -17.51
C LEU A 270 -3.83 13.67 -16.73
N ASP A 271 -4.98 14.34 -16.87
CA ASP A 271 -5.28 15.59 -16.15
C ASP A 271 -5.53 15.39 -14.64
N HIS A 272 -5.82 14.17 -14.19
CA HIS A 272 -6.09 13.87 -12.78
C HIS A 272 -4.87 13.31 -12.03
N ILE A 273 -3.89 12.74 -12.72
CA ILE A 273 -2.63 12.25 -12.10
C ILE A 273 -1.58 13.34 -11.94
N GLN A 274 -1.97 14.62 -12.08
CA GLN A 274 -1.13 15.79 -11.80
C GLN A 274 0.18 15.83 -12.61
N THR A 275 0.09 15.57 -13.93
CA THR A 275 1.28 15.53 -14.78
C THR A 275 2.08 16.83 -14.81
N GLU A 276 1.41 17.97 -14.60
CA GLU A 276 2.07 19.28 -14.53
C GLU A 276 2.88 19.48 -13.25
N MET A 277 2.38 18.97 -12.11
CA MET A 277 3.04 19.10 -10.81
C MET A 277 4.30 18.22 -10.71
N TYR A 278 4.19 16.97 -11.16
CA TYR A 278 5.27 15.99 -11.02
C TYR A 278 6.20 15.93 -12.24
N GLY A 279 5.80 16.46 -13.40
CA GLY A 279 6.63 16.55 -14.61
C GLY A 279 7.22 15.21 -15.06
N ASP A 280 8.55 15.13 -15.08
CA ASP A 280 9.30 13.92 -15.48
C ASP A 280 9.49 12.89 -14.34
N ARG A 281 8.89 13.11 -13.16
CA ARG A 281 8.93 12.18 -12.02
C ARG A 281 7.99 10.99 -12.22
N TRP A 282 8.23 10.22 -13.28
CA TRP A 282 7.39 9.10 -13.73
C TRP A 282 7.11 8.04 -12.67
N TYR A 283 8.01 7.90 -11.71
CA TYR A 283 7.91 6.96 -10.60
C TYR A 283 6.75 7.29 -9.65
N VAL A 284 6.26 8.55 -9.61
CA VAL A 284 5.04 8.92 -8.89
C VAL A 284 3.81 8.34 -9.59
N TYR A 285 3.70 8.49 -10.92
CA TYR A 285 2.59 7.91 -11.68
C TYR A 285 2.63 6.39 -11.69
N LEU A 286 3.83 5.80 -11.65
CA LEU A 286 4.00 4.36 -11.48
C LEU A 286 3.49 3.88 -10.12
N ALA A 287 3.69 4.65 -9.05
CA ALA A 287 3.14 4.32 -7.72
C ALA A 287 1.61 4.30 -7.74
N VAL A 288 0.98 5.30 -8.35
CA VAL A 288 -0.48 5.33 -8.57
C VAL A 288 -0.92 4.11 -9.39
N PHE A 289 -0.24 3.80 -10.49
CA PHE A 289 -0.57 2.63 -11.31
C PHE A 289 -0.43 1.30 -10.55
N ALA A 290 0.59 1.16 -9.70
CA ALA A 290 0.81 -0.02 -8.89
C ALA A 290 -0.26 -0.19 -7.80
N HIS A 291 -0.76 0.92 -7.23
CA HIS A 291 -1.91 0.93 -6.33
C HIS A 291 -3.18 0.41 -7.03
N GLU A 292 -3.49 0.91 -8.22
CA GLU A 292 -4.64 0.43 -9.00
C GLU A 292 -4.49 -1.05 -9.42
N TYR A 293 -3.26 -1.49 -9.69
CA TYR A 293 -2.98 -2.90 -9.90
C TYR A 293 -3.20 -3.73 -8.63
N GLY A 294 -2.96 -3.16 -7.45
CA GLY A 294 -3.33 -3.74 -6.15
C GLY A 294 -4.83 -4.05 -6.06
N HIS A 295 -5.69 -3.10 -6.47
CA HIS A 295 -7.14 -3.36 -6.57
C HIS A 295 -7.50 -4.45 -7.58
N HIS A 296 -6.77 -4.51 -8.70
CA HIS A 296 -6.91 -5.62 -9.64
C HIS A 296 -6.62 -6.97 -8.97
N VAL A 297 -5.53 -7.09 -8.22
CA VAL A 297 -5.17 -8.29 -7.44
C VAL A 297 -6.24 -8.65 -6.42
N GLN A 298 -6.79 -7.67 -5.70
CA GLN A 298 -7.91 -7.89 -4.77
C GLN A 298 -9.15 -8.42 -5.49
N ALA A 299 -9.44 -7.93 -6.69
CA ALA A 299 -10.59 -8.36 -7.46
C ALA A 299 -10.44 -9.81 -7.96
N ILE A 300 -9.30 -10.15 -8.55
CA ILE A 300 -9.07 -11.51 -9.09
C ILE A 300 -8.82 -12.54 -7.98
N SER A 301 -8.30 -12.15 -6.82
CA SER A 301 -8.21 -13.05 -5.66
C SER A 301 -9.55 -13.28 -4.96
N GLY A 302 -10.54 -12.39 -5.17
CA GLY A 302 -11.87 -12.46 -4.59
C GLY A 302 -12.06 -11.61 -3.32
N ILE A 303 -11.03 -10.91 -2.85
CA ILE A 303 -11.07 -10.02 -1.68
C ILE A 303 -12.11 -8.90 -1.88
N SER A 304 -12.05 -8.18 -3.01
CA SER A 304 -12.99 -7.07 -3.28
C SER A 304 -14.44 -7.54 -3.28
N LYS A 305 -14.71 -8.78 -3.74
CA LYS A 305 -16.07 -9.35 -3.75
C LYS A 305 -16.61 -9.57 -2.33
N LYS A 306 -15.76 -9.96 -1.38
CA LYS A 306 -16.15 -10.10 0.03
C LYS A 306 -16.30 -8.73 0.68
N SER A 307 -15.28 -7.88 0.56
CA SER A 307 -15.27 -6.52 1.11
C SER A 307 -16.48 -5.69 0.67
N ASN A 308 -16.77 -5.65 -0.64
CA ASN A 308 -17.89 -4.86 -1.17
C ASN A 308 -19.25 -5.32 -0.64
N ARG A 309 -19.43 -6.63 -0.42
CA ARG A 309 -20.66 -7.18 0.16
C ARG A 309 -20.79 -6.78 1.63
N ASP A 310 -19.73 -6.97 2.40
CA ASP A 310 -19.73 -6.63 3.83
C ASP A 310 -19.95 -5.13 4.04
N ARG A 311 -19.32 -4.31 3.20
CA ARG A 311 -19.48 -2.85 3.23
C ARG A 311 -20.89 -2.42 2.84
N TYR A 312 -21.51 -3.09 1.87
CA TYR A 312 -22.91 -2.85 1.52
C TYR A 312 -23.83 -3.19 2.71
N ASP A 313 -23.66 -4.38 3.30
CA ASP A 313 -24.47 -4.86 4.42
C ASP A 313 -24.31 -3.96 5.67
N ALA A 314 -23.11 -3.44 5.91
CA ALA A 314 -22.81 -2.52 7.01
C ALA A 314 -23.33 -1.08 6.76
N GLY A 315 -23.74 -0.76 5.54
CA GLY A 315 -23.98 0.61 5.08
C GLY A 315 -22.69 1.30 4.65
N VAL A 316 -22.60 1.70 3.38
CA VAL A 316 -21.36 2.15 2.72
C VAL A 316 -20.68 3.37 3.36
N ASN A 317 -21.43 4.20 4.09
CA ASN A 317 -20.97 5.40 4.78
C ASN A 317 -21.05 5.27 6.31
N SER A 318 -21.39 4.09 6.85
CA SER A 318 -21.30 3.86 8.29
C SER A 318 -19.84 3.81 8.73
N SER A 319 -19.56 3.98 10.03
CA SER A 319 -18.21 3.84 10.57
C SER A 319 -17.57 2.49 10.18
N THR A 320 -18.34 1.41 10.26
CA THR A 320 -17.94 0.07 9.82
C THR A 320 -17.69 0.00 8.31
N GLY A 321 -18.59 0.58 7.50
CA GLY A 321 -18.43 0.61 6.05
C GLY A 321 -17.18 1.38 5.59
N LEU A 322 -16.88 2.50 6.25
CA LEU A 322 -15.67 3.30 6.03
C LEU A 322 -14.41 2.58 6.49
N GLU A 323 -14.44 1.85 7.62
CA GLU A 323 -13.32 0.99 8.03
C GLU A 323 -13.04 -0.14 7.02
N LEU A 324 -14.08 -0.80 6.49
CA LEU A 324 -13.92 -1.79 5.44
C LEU A 324 -13.32 -1.19 4.16
N SER A 325 -13.68 0.06 3.84
CA SER A 325 -13.06 0.82 2.75
C SER A 325 -11.57 1.03 3.01
N ARG A 326 -11.20 1.59 4.17
CA ARG A 326 -9.80 1.85 4.55
C ARG A 326 -8.94 0.60 4.52
N ARG A 327 -9.46 -0.54 5.00
CA ARG A 327 -8.75 -1.84 4.93
C ARG A 327 -8.46 -2.25 3.49
N LEU A 328 -9.40 -2.06 2.57
CA LEU A 328 -9.22 -2.37 1.15
C LEU A 328 -8.18 -1.43 0.50
N GLU A 329 -8.27 -0.12 0.76
CA GLU A 329 -7.34 0.88 0.21
C GLU A 329 -5.91 0.68 0.72
N LEU A 330 -5.73 0.49 2.03
CA LEU A 330 -4.42 0.28 2.64
C LEU A 330 -3.76 -1.05 2.24
N GLU A 331 -4.55 -2.07 1.92
CA GLU A 331 -4.04 -3.33 1.38
C GLU A 331 -3.52 -3.14 -0.04
N ALA A 332 -4.25 -2.43 -0.90
CA ALA A 332 -3.78 -2.08 -2.25
C ALA A 332 -2.51 -1.21 -2.18
N GLN A 333 -2.44 -0.32 -1.21
CA GLN A 333 -1.27 0.51 -0.94
C GLN A 333 -0.05 -0.31 -0.52
N CYS A 334 -0.24 -1.32 0.33
CA CYS A 334 0.83 -2.26 0.68
C CYS A 334 1.29 -3.09 -0.52
N PHE A 335 0.37 -3.54 -1.39
CA PHE A 335 0.72 -4.21 -2.64
C PHE A 335 1.54 -3.33 -3.59
N ALA A 336 1.24 -2.03 -3.67
CA ALA A 336 2.07 -1.08 -4.40
C ALA A 336 3.48 -0.98 -3.82
N GLY A 337 3.59 -0.95 -2.49
CA GLY A 337 4.85 -1.03 -1.76
C GLY A 337 5.67 -2.27 -2.15
N MET A 338 5.06 -3.46 -2.12
CA MET A 338 5.73 -4.72 -2.50
C MET A 338 6.38 -4.65 -3.89
N PHE A 339 5.68 -4.06 -4.85
CA PHE A 339 6.18 -3.86 -6.21
C PHE A 339 7.37 -2.90 -6.24
N PHE A 340 7.33 -1.81 -5.48
CA PHE A 340 8.45 -0.87 -5.37
C PHE A 340 9.66 -1.48 -4.67
N GLY A 341 9.45 -2.27 -3.61
CA GLY A 341 10.52 -3.01 -2.93
C GLY A 341 11.24 -3.97 -3.88
N SER A 342 10.49 -4.73 -4.69
CA SER A 342 11.04 -5.58 -5.76
C SER A 342 11.81 -4.77 -6.81
N SER A 343 11.26 -3.63 -7.25
CA SER A 343 11.86 -2.76 -8.26
C SER A 343 13.14 -2.05 -7.77
N LEU A 344 13.20 -1.69 -6.48
CA LEU A 344 14.39 -1.16 -5.81
C LEU A 344 15.48 -2.22 -5.72
N TYR A 345 15.11 -3.45 -5.33
CA TYR A 345 16.06 -4.55 -5.19
C TYR A 345 16.80 -4.87 -6.50
N VAL A 346 16.11 -4.81 -7.64
CA VAL A 346 16.71 -5.06 -8.96
C VAL A 346 17.29 -3.80 -9.63
N GLY A 347 17.10 -2.62 -9.03
CA GLY A 347 17.63 -1.35 -9.54
C GLY A 347 16.84 -0.74 -10.70
N THR A 348 15.62 -1.22 -10.99
CA THR A 348 14.69 -0.56 -11.93
C THR A 348 14.26 0.81 -11.39
N ILE A 349 14.04 0.89 -10.07
CA ILE A 349 13.83 2.14 -9.34
C ILE A 349 15.11 2.43 -8.55
N THR A 350 15.60 3.66 -8.63
CA THR A 350 16.77 4.10 -7.83
C THR A 350 16.37 4.40 -6.39
N ASN A 351 17.34 4.37 -5.46
CA ASN A 351 17.09 4.69 -4.05
C ASN A 351 16.46 6.08 -3.86
N ASP A 352 16.90 7.10 -4.61
CA ASP A 352 16.36 8.46 -4.49
C ASP A 352 14.90 8.53 -4.96
N GLN A 353 14.56 7.77 -6.01
CA GLN A 353 13.19 7.67 -6.52
C GLN A 353 12.30 6.92 -5.52
N GLY A 354 12.76 5.79 -4.98
CA GLY A 354 12.03 5.05 -3.95
C GLY A 354 11.79 5.88 -2.70
N TYR A 355 12.82 6.56 -2.20
CA TYR A 355 12.70 7.47 -1.05
C TYR A 355 11.67 8.57 -1.31
N PHE A 356 11.69 9.18 -2.50
CA PHE A 356 10.70 10.20 -2.86
C PHE A 356 9.29 9.64 -2.83
N VAL A 357 9.04 8.48 -3.46
CA VAL A 357 7.71 7.87 -3.50
C VAL A 357 7.24 7.50 -2.10
N LYS A 358 8.13 6.94 -1.27
CA LYS A 358 7.81 6.62 0.11
C LYS A 358 7.36 7.86 0.89
N GLN A 359 8.08 8.97 0.76
CA GLN A 359 7.71 10.23 1.40
C GLN A 359 6.39 10.80 0.86
N ASP A 360 6.21 10.79 -0.46
CA ASP A 360 4.99 11.25 -1.13
C ASP A 360 3.75 10.45 -0.66
N ASN A 361 3.90 9.16 -0.33
CA ASN A 361 2.81 8.38 0.28
C ASN A 361 2.49 8.77 1.72
N TYR A 362 3.40 9.39 2.47
CA TYR A 362 3.10 9.97 3.78
C TYR A 362 2.40 11.34 3.70
N ASP A 363 2.21 11.87 2.49
CA ASP A 363 1.45 13.10 2.23
C ASP A 363 0.10 12.80 1.53
N ARG A 364 -0.25 11.51 1.38
CA ARG A 364 -1.49 11.02 0.75
C ARG A 364 -2.35 10.29 1.76
N GLY A 365 -3.67 10.33 1.58
CA GLY A 365 -4.64 9.69 2.49
C GLY A 365 -5.86 10.60 2.65
N ASP A 366 -6.49 10.52 3.81
CA ASP A 366 -7.72 11.24 4.12
C ASP A 366 -7.51 12.76 4.37
N ASP A 367 -6.29 13.30 4.44
CA ASP A 367 -6.05 14.69 4.87
C ASP A 367 -6.60 15.76 3.90
N HIS A 368 -6.99 15.37 2.69
CA HIS A 368 -7.58 16.26 1.68
C HIS A 368 -9.06 15.94 1.38
N SER A 369 -9.69 15.07 2.17
CA SER A 369 -11.07 14.64 2.00
C SER A 369 -11.83 14.63 3.33
N ASP A 370 -13.09 15.05 3.33
CA ASP A 370 -13.97 14.87 4.50
C ASP A 370 -14.40 13.39 4.67
N VAL A 371 -14.16 12.54 3.66
CA VAL A 371 -14.45 11.11 3.70
C VAL A 371 -13.23 10.35 4.23
N ARG A 372 -13.49 9.48 5.22
CA ARG A 372 -12.46 8.66 5.90
C ARG A 372 -12.39 7.25 5.32
N ASP A 373 -12.04 7.13 4.04
CA ASP A 373 -12.10 5.89 3.27
C ASP A 373 -10.74 5.34 2.81
N HIS A 374 -9.65 6.11 2.95
CA HIS A 374 -8.29 5.70 2.57
C HIS A 374 -7.31 5.61 3.75
N GLY A 375 -7.68 6.13 4.93
CA GLY A 375 -6.87 6.13 6.15
C GLY A 375 -6.11 7.46 6.33
N THR A 376 -5.62 7.74 7.53
CA THR A 376 -4.73 8.92 7.72
C THR A 376 -3.52 8.81 6.80
N ASN A 377 -2.89 9.96 6.53
CA ASN A 377 -1.65 9.99 5.78
C ASN A 377 -0.54 9.13 6.41
N GLN A 378 -0.50 9.08 7.74
CA GLN A 378 0.42 8.21 8.46
C GLN A 378 0.17 6.72 8.16
N HIS A 379 -1.09 6.28 8.14
CA HIS A 379 -1.43 4.88 7.84
C HIS A 379 -1.20 4.56 6.36
N TYR A 380 -1.53 5.46 5.45
CA TYR A 380 -1.32 5.29 4.01
C TYR A 380 0.16 5.07 3.69
N GLY A 381 1.03 5.95 4.20
CA GLY A 381 2.49 5.80 4.05
C GLY A 381 3.05 4.59 4.78
N ALA A 382 2.56 4.25 5.98
CA ALA A 382 3.05 3.11 6.74
C ALA A 382 2.75 1.75 6.06
N TRP A 383 1.55 1.57 5.51
CA TRP A 383 1.22 0.34 4.78
C TRP A 383 1.99 0.22 3.46
N TYR A 384 2.24 1.33 2.75
CA TYR A 384 3.17 1.35 1.62
C TYR A 384 4.58 0.89 2.03
N ALA A 385 5.12 1.51 3.09
CA ALA A 385 6.45 1.20 3.61
C ALA A 385 6.58 -0.28 4.01
N GLN A 386 5.55 -0.83 4.66
CA GLN A 386 5.49 -2.24 5.05
C GLN A 386 5.58 -3.18 3.84
N GLY A 387 4.88 -2.85 2.75
CA GLY A 387 5.00 -3.58 1.49
C GLY A 387 6.41 -3.49 0.89
N GLU A 388 6.95 -2.27 0.80
CA GLU A 388 8.27 -1.98 0.22
C GLU A 388 9.40 -2.71 0.96
N GLU A 389 9.37 -2.68 2.30
CA GLU A 389 10.45 -3.22 3.13
C GLU A 389 10.44 -4.75 3.22
N HIS A 390 9.26 -5.37 3.16
CA HIS A 390 9.13 -6.79 3.46
C HIS A 390 8.81 -7.66 2.25
N ASN A 391 8.10 -7.13 1.26
CA ASN A 391 7.63 -7.87 0.08
C ASN A 391 7.03 -9.24 0.49
N ARG A 392 6.00 -9.22 1.34
CA ARG A 392 5.26 -10.40 1.81
C ARG A 392 3.76 -10.13 1.83
N THR A 393 2.97 -10.95 1.13
CA THR A 393 1.52 -10.73 1.02
C THR A 393 0.82 -10.81 2.38
N TRP A 394 1.19 -11.76 3.24
CA TRP A 394 0.59 -11.88 4.58
C TRP A 394 0.83 -10.65 5.46
N MET A 395 1.95 -9.93 5.24
CA MET A 395 2.22 -8.66 5.92
C MET A 395 1.40 -7.51 5.35
N CYS A 396 0.69 -7.70 4.25
CA CYS A 396 -0.29 -6.75 3.72
C CYS A 396 -1.74 -7.09 4.13
N ASN A 397 -1.96 -8.09 4.99
CA ASN A 397 -3.30 -8.50 5.42
C ASN A 397 -3.90 -7.50 6.42
N THR A 398 -4.44 -6.40 5.91
CA THR A 398 -5.08 -5.34 6.70
C THR A 398 -6.29 -5.86 7.47
N TRP A 399 -6.96 -6.92 6.99
CA TRP A 399 -8.17 -7.49 7.61
C TRP A 399 -7.91 -8.19 8.94
N ASN A 400 -6.69 -8.61 9.21
CA ASN A 400 -6.29 -9.22 10.48
C ASN A 400 -5.60 -8.21 11.43
N SER A 401 -5.48 -6.95 11.00
CA SER A 401 -4.93 -5.87 11.82
C SER A 401 -6.00 -5.25 12.72
N PRO A 402 -5.63 -4.74 13.91
CA PRO A 402 -6.55 -4.00 14.77
C PRO A 402 -7.04 -2.73 14.07
N SER A 403 -8.21 -2.21 14.47
CA SER A 403 -8.87 -1.08 13.81
C SER A 403 -8.05 0.22 13.87
N ASP A 404 -7.22 0.41 14.89
CA ASP A 404 -6.33 1.56 15.03
C ASP A 404 -5.18 1.57 14.01
N ALA A 405 -4.78 0.39 13.49
CA ALA A 405 -3.76 0.26 12.45
C ALA A 405 -4.26 0.62 11.04
N VAL A 406 -5.55 0.96 10.89
CA VAL A 406 -6.18 1.28 9.61
C VAL A 406 -7.02 2.56 9.64
N SER A 407 -6.93 3.37 10.71
CA SER A 407 -7.85 4.48 10.98
C SER A 407 -7.35 5.87 10.66
#